data_AF-A0A377WHC1-F1
#
_entry.id   AF-A0A377WHC1-F1
#
_cell.length_a   1.000
_cell.length_b   1.000
_cell.length_c   1.000
_cell.angle_alpha   90.00
_cell.angle_beta   90.00
_cell.angle_gamma   90.00
#
_symmetry.space_group_name_H-M   'P 1'
#
loop_
_entity.id
_entity.type
_entity.pdbx_description
1 polymer ?
#
loop_
_entity_poly.entity_id
_entity_poly.type
_entity_poly.pdbx_seq_one_letter_code
_entity_poly.pdbx_strand_id
1 'polypeptide(L)' 'MMHIILLAGGQGGVGTKAHDIFTIPLCRKHHRALHHDPAAFEREYGTQPVLIIKLLDRAYALGVLA' A
#
# COMPACT_ATOMS: atom_id res chain seq x y z
N MET A 1 -3.10 -13.38 3.89
CA MET A 1 -2.18 -13.55 2.73
C MET A 1 -1.92 -12.18 2.13
N MET A 2 -0.99 -11.45 2.74
CA MET A 2 -0.56 -10.11 2.35
C MET A 2 0.10 -10.19 0.97
N HIS A 3 -0.64 -9.89 -0.10
CA HIS A 3 -0.06 -9.85 -1.44
C HIS A 3 0.28 -8.40 -1.76
N ILE A 4 1.59 -8.20 -1.89
CA ILE A 4 2.31 -7.06 -2.43
C ILE A 4 1.44 -6.23 -3.38
N ILE A 5 1.14 -5.03 -2.90
CA ILE A 5 0.54 -3.90 -3.62
C ILE A 5 1.63 -3.44 -4.60
N LEU A 6 1.56 -4.00 -5.81
CA LEU A 6 2.47 -3.67 -6.90
C LEU A 6 2.33 -2.16 -7.18
N LEU A 7 3.47 -1.46 -7.34
CA LEU A 7 3.62 -0.07 -7.81
C LEU A 7 3.86 1.01 -6.73
N ALA A 8 4.67 0.70 -5.71
CA ALA A 8 5.64 1.68 -5.21
C ALA A 8 6.99 1.48 -5.94
N GLY A 9 7.06 1.88 -7.22
CA GLY A 9 8.33 2.07 -7.93
C GLY A 9 9.29 0.88 -8.07
N GLY A 10 8.83 -0.37 -8.00
CA GLY A 10 9.71 -1.53 -8.24
C GLY A 10 10.55 -2.00 -7.04
N GLN A 11 10.12 -1.73 -5.81
CA GLN A 11 10.80 -2.26 -4.61
C GLN A 11 10.67 -3.78 -4.40
N GLY A 12 9.97 -4.49 -5.28
CA GLY A 12 9.94 -5.94 -5.34
C GLY A 12 10.18 -6.42 -6.78
N GLY A 13 10.98 -7.46 -6.92
CA GLY A 13 11.29 -8.16 -8.17
C GLY A 13 10.84 -9.62 -8.11
N VAL A 14 11.09 -10.37 -9.19
CA VAL A 14 10.77 -11.80 -9.22
C VAL A 14 11.59 -12.51 -8.14
N GLY A 15 10.90 -13.13 -7.18
CA GLY A 15 11.53 -13.85 -6.06
C GLY A 15 11.95 -12.98 -4.87
N THR A 16 11.72 -11.66 -4.90
CA THR A 16 12.01 -10.77 -3.76
C THR A 16 10.75 -10.18 -3.16
N LYS A 17 10.80 -9.84 -1.87
CA LYS A 17 9.71 -9.18 -1.15
C LYS A 17 10.03 -7.71 -0.95
N ALA A 18 9.04 -6.86 -1.18
CA ALA A 18 9.11 -5.47 -0.77
C ALA A 18 9.16 -5.38 0.76
N HIS A 19 9.76 -4.29 1.27
CA HIS A 19 9.77 -4.03 2.71
C HIS A 19 8.35 -3.77 3.22
N ASP A 20 8.00 -4.34 4.38
CA ASP A 20 6.62 -4.31 4.90
C ASP A 20 6.12 -2.87 5.16
N ILE A 21 7.04 -1.92 5.42
CA ILE A 21 6.72 -0.49 5.62
C ILE A 21 5.99 0.14 4.42
N PHE A 22 6.15 -0.42 3.22
CA PHE A 22 5.47 0.04 2.00
C PHE A 22 4.15 -0.68 1.75
N THR A 23 3.64 -1.42 2.73
CA THR A 23 2.35 -2.09 2.65
C THR A 23 1.23 -1.18 3.19
N ILE A 24 0.15 -1.04 2.43
CA ILE A 24 -1.04 -0.33 2.88
C ILE A 24 -1.98 -1.33 3.56
N PRO A 25 -2.36 -1.14 4.84
CA PRO A 25 -3.31 -2.01 5.51
C PRO A 25 -4.71 -1.76 4.93
N LEU A 26 -5.23 -2.74 4.17
CA LEU A 26 -6.56 -2.69 3.58
C LEU A 26 -7.45 -3.78 4.17
N CYS A 27 -8.71 -3.46 4.44
CA CYS A 27 -9.70 -4.48 4.74
C CYS A 27 -9.99 -5.33 3.49
N ARG A 28 -10.53 -6.54 3.68
CA ARG A 28 -10.71 -7.54 2.60
C ARG A 28 -11.41 -7.00 1.36
N LYS A 29 -12.42 -6.15 1.51
CA LYS A 29 -13.15 -5.56 0.36
C LYS A 29 -12.26 -4.65 -0.48
N HIS A 30 -11.51 -3.75 0.16
CA HIS A 30 -10.65 -2.78 -0.52
C HIS A 30 -9.41 -3.47 -1.09
N HIS A 31 -8.86 -4.47 -0.39
CA HIS A 31 -7.80 -5.30 -0.93
C HIS A 31 -8.26 -6.01 -2.22
N ARG A 32 -9.45 -6.60 -2.23
CA ARG A 32 -10.01 -7.20 -3.45
C ARG A 32 -10.25 -6.18 -4.56
N ALA A 33 -10.78 -5.00 -4.23
CA ALA A 33 -11.02 -3.94 -5.21
C ALA A 33 -9.70 -3.48 -5.87
N LEU A 34 -8.64 -3.27 -5.07
CA LEU A 34 -7.33 -2.91 -5.55
C LEU A 34 -6.70 -4.02 -6.42
N HIS A 35 -6.86 -5.30 -6.05
CA HIS A 35 -6.39 -6.42 -6.87
C HIS A 35 -7.19 -6.60 -8.17
N HIS A 36 -8.47 -6.22 -8.19
CA HIS A 36 -9.34 -6.37 -9.36
C HIS A 36 -9.13 -5.26 -10.39
N ASP A 37 -9.11 -4.00 -9.94
CA ASP A 37 -8.89 -2.83 -10.81
C ASP A 37 -8.13 -1.75 -10.04
N PRO A 38 -6.79 -1.75 -10.10
CA PRO A 38 -5.97 -0.74 -9.45
C PRO A 38 -6.29 0.67 -9.91
N ALA A 39 -6.57 0.87 -11.20
CA ALA A 39 -6.84 2.21 -11.74
C ALA A 39 -8.17 2.77 -11.23
N ALA A 40 -9.21 1.94 -11.10
CA ALA A 40 -10.46 2.35 -10.47
C ALA A 40 -10.29 2.64 -8.98
N PHE A 41 -9.56 1.77 -8.28
CA PHE A 41 -9.27 1.99 -6.87
C PHE A 41 -8.52 3.31 -6.64
N GLU A 42 -7.46 3.56 -7.41
CA GLU A 42 -6.65 4.77 -7.27
C GLU A 42 -7.41 6.04 -7.65
N ARG A 43 -8.35 5.98 -8.59
CA ARG A 43 -9.25 7.10 -8.90
C ARG A 43 -10.19 7.43 -7.73
N GLU A 44 -10.62 6.44 -6.96
CA GLU A 44 -11.57 6.61 -5.86
C GLU A 44 -10.87 6.99 -4.53
N TYR A 45 -9.76 6.32 -4.20
CA TYR A 45 -9.10 6.43 -2.90
C TYR A 45 -7.77 7.21 -2.93
N GLY A 46 -7.24 7.48 -4.12
CA GLY A 46 -5.91 8.04 -4.33
C GLY A 46 -4.87 6.98 -4.67
N THR A 47 -3.74 7.41 -5.24
CA THR A 47 -2.67 6.50 -5.67
C THR A 47 -2.05 5.77 -4.48
N GLN A 48 -1.55 4.55 -4.73
CA GLN A 48 -0.94 3.72 -3.69
C GLN A 48 0.21 4.45 -2.94
N PRO A 49 1.15 5.17 -3.59
CA PRO A 49 2.19 5.93 -2.87
C PRO A 49 1.63 7.02 -1.96
N VAL A 50 0.56 7.72 -2.37
CA VAL A 50 -0.09 8.75 -1.54
C VAL A 50 -0.71 8.12 -0.30
N LEU A 51 -1.34 6.95 -0.44
CA LEU A 51 -1.90 6.21 0.68
C LEU A 51 -0.82 5.71 1.66
N ILE A 52 0.34 5.28 1.16
CA ILE A 52 1.50 4.93 2.00
C ILE A 52 1.99 6.16 2.76
N ILE A 53 2.17 7.30 2.10
CA ILE A 53 2.66 8.53 2.76
C ILE A 53 1.69 8.95 3.87
N LYS A 54 0.37 8.91 3.62
CA LYS A 54 -0.65 9.22 4.65
C LYS A 54 -0.57 8.26 5.84
N LEU A 55 -0.31 6.97 5.59
CA LEU A 55 -0.14 5.98 6.65
C LEU A 55 1.12 6.28 7.48
N LEU A 56 2.25 6.55 6.83
CA LEU A 56 3.51 6.85 7.49
C LEU A 56 3.42 8.13 8.31
N ASP A 57 2.86 9.20 7.75
CA ASP A 57 2.61 10.45 8.46
C ASP A 57 1.78 10.22 9.73
N ARG A 58 0.71 9.43 9.61
CA ARG A 58 -0.10 9.06 10.78
C ARG A 58 0.68 8.24 11.81
N ALA A 59 1.52 7.31 11.37
CA ALA A 59 2.32 6.47 12.26
C ALA A 59 3.39 7.27 13.02
N TYR A 60 4.06 8.22 12.34
CA TYR A 60 4.99 9.17 12.98
C TYR A 60 4.26 10.11 13.94
N ALA A 61 3.12 10.68 13.53
CA ALA A 61 2.32 11.55 14.39
C ALA A 61 1.81 10.85 15.66
N LEU A 62 1.63 9.52 15.61
CA LEU A 62 1.27 8.69 16.76
C LEU A 62 2.48 8.21 17.58
N GLY A 63 3.72 8.45 17.12
CA GLY A 63 4.94 7.97 17.78
C GLY A 63 5.15 6.46 17.70
N VAL A 64 4.48 5.77 16.76
CA VAL A 64 4.66 4.32 16.55
C VAL A 64 5.96 4.03 15.79
N LEU A 65 6.40 4.99 14.98
CA LEU A 65 7.69 4.99 14.30
C LEU A 65 8.56 6.08 14.91
N ALA A 66 9.84 5.76 15.14
CA ALA A 66 10.85 6.63 15.74
C ALA A 66 11.94 6.99 14.72
#